data_AF-A0A4R4D5V8-F1
#
_entry.id   AF-A0A4R4D5V8-F1
#
_cell.length_a   1.000
_cell.length_b   1.000
_cell.length_c   1.000
_cell.angle_alpha   90.00
_cell.angle_beta   90.00
_cell.angle_gamma   90.00
#
_symmetry.space_group_name_H-M   'P 1'
#
loop_
_entity.id
_entity.type
_entity.pdbx_description
1 polymer ?
#
loop_
_entity_poly.entity_id
_entity_poly.type
_entity_poly.pdbx_seq_one_letter_code
_entity_poly.pdbx_strand_id
1 'polypeptide(L)' 'MSTCAEARFHLSQCGLARLDSNGDGVPCESLCR' A
#
# COMPACT_ATOMS: atom_id res chain seq x y z
N MET A 1 2.40 3.79 -8.26
CA MET A 1 1.18 3.26 -7.61
C MET A 1 0.02 4.03 -8.18
N SER A 2 -0.67 3.46 -9.17
CA SER A 2 -1.78 4.14 -9.85
C SER A 2 -3.15 3.70 -9.32
N THR A 3 -3.22 2.56 -8.62
CA THR A 3 -4.44 2.06 -7.98
C THR A 3 -4.17 1.47 -6.58
N CYS A 4 -5.18 1.49 -5.72
CA CYS A 4 -5.11 0.88 -4.39
C CYS A 4 -4.80 -0.62 -4.43
N ALA A 5 -5.29 -1.34 -5.45
CA ALA A 5 -5.00 -2.77 -5.64
C ALA A 5 -3.51 -3.02 -5.92
N GLU A 6 -2.89 -2.19 -6.75
CA GLU A 6 -1.46 -2.23 -7.03
C GLU A 6 -0.65 -1.92 -5.76
N ALA A 7 -1.05 -0.90 -4.99
CA ALA A 7 -0.41 -0.59 -3.70
C ALA A 7 -0.44 -1.77 -2.73
N ARG A 8 -1.60 -2.45 -2.59
CA ARG A 8 -1.73 -3.67 -1.78
C ARG A 8 -0.86 -4.80 -2.27
N PHE A 9 -0.82 -5.00 -3.59
CA PHE A 9 0.05 -6.00 -4.20
C PHE A 9 1.52 -5.74 -3.87
N HIS A 10 1.99 -4.49 -3.97
CA HIS A 10 3.37 -4.16 -3.62
C HIS A 10 3.65 -4.24 -2.12
N LEU A 11 2.70 -3.90 -1.25
CA LEU A 11 2.83 -4.11 0.19
C LEU A 11 2.98 -5.60 0.51
N SER A 12 2.07 -6.44 0.03
CA SER A 12 2.05 -7.88 0.36
C SER A 12 3.12 -8.69 -0.38
N GLN A 13 3.41 -8.36 -1.64
CA GLN A 13 4.30 -9.15 -2.48
C GLN A 13 5.74 -8.64 -2.49
N CYS A 14 5.93 -7.32 -2.42
CA CYS A 14 7.26 -6.72 -2.37
C CYS A 14 7.70 -6.44 -0.92
N GLY A 15 6.80 -6.52 0.06
CA GLY A 15 7.11 -6.25 1.46
C GLY A 15 7.44 -4.77 1.70
N LEU A 16 6.90 -3.88 0.88
CA LEU A 16 7.16 -2.44 0.96
C LEU A 16 6.41 -1.86 2.17
N ALA A 17 6.95 -2.06 3.37
CA ALA A 17 6.43 -1.48 4.60
C ALA A 17 6.39 0.06 4.56
N ARG A 18 7.24 0.69 3.72
CA ARG A 18 7.21 2.14 3.49
C ARG A 18 5.93 2.63 2.81
N LEU A 19 5.18 1.74 2.17
CA LEU A 19 3.91 2.03 1.52
C LEU A 19 2.77 2.13 2.55
N ASP A 20 2.91 1.41 3.67
CA ASP A 20 1.95 1.30 4.78
C ASP A 20 2.58 1.93 6.04
N SER A 21 2.71 3.26 6.02
CA SER A 21 3.50 3.99 7.03
C SER A 21 2.92 3.91 8.45
N ASN A 22 1.64 3.61 8.56
CA ASN A 22 0.84 3.50 9.77
C ASN A 22 0.64 2.04 10.22
N GLY A 23 0.88 1.06 9.34
CA GLY A 23 0.87 -0.37 9.68
C GLY A 23 -0.52 -1.01 9.69
N ASP A 24 -1.54 -0.36 9.15
CA ASP A 24 -2.92 -0.87 9.12
C ASP A 24 -3.23 -1.78 7.92
N GLY A 25 -2.23 -2.04 7.05
CA GLY A 25 -2.39 -2.88 5.88
C GLY A 25 -3.10 -2.20 4.70
N VAL A 26 -3.25 -0.87 4.76
CA VAL A 26 -3.75 -0.02 3.68
C VAL A 26 -2.62 0.87 3.18
N PRO A 27 -1.86 0.39 2.18
CA PRO A 27 -0.75 1.17 1.66
C PRO A 27 -1.25 2.34 0.82
N CYS A 28 -0.56 3.46 0.92
CA CYS A 28 -0.90 4.71 0.24
C CYS A 28 -2.37 5.10 0.46
N GLU A 29 -2.75 5.50 1.68
CA GLU A 29 -4.11 6.01 2.01
C GLU A 29 -4.61 7.08 1.03
N SER A 30 -3.70 7.91 0.49
CA SER A 30 -4.01 8.91 -0.54
C SER A 30 -4.57 8.33 -1.85
N LEU A 31 -4.27 7.06 -2.13
CA LEU A 31 -4.64 6.31 -3.33
C LEU A 31 -5.82 5.35 -3.09
N CYS A 32 -6.06 5.00 -1.82
CA CYS A 32 -7.13 4.11 -1.37
C CYS A 32 -8.35 4.86 -0.79
N ARG A 33 -8.40 6.19 -0.96
CA ARG A 33 -9.51 7.05 -0.53
C ARG A 33 -10.70 7.00 -1.49
#